data_AF-A0A075FN66-F1
#
_entry.id   AF-A0A075FN66-F1
#
_cell.length_a   1.000
_cell.length_b   1.000
_cell.length_c   1.000
_cell.angle_alpha   90.00
_cell.angle_beta   90.00
_cell.angle_gamma   90.00
#
_symmetry.space_group_name_H-M   'P 1'
#
loop_
_entity.id
_entity.type
_entity.pdbx_description
1 polymer ?
#
loop_
_entity_poly.entity_id
_entity_poly.type
_entity_poly.pdbx_seq_one_letter_code
_entity_poly.pdbx_strand_id
1 'polypeptide(L)'
;MGHALQTSGQAIYGARHAGLNAGIPQEVPMLTLNRLCGSGAQSIVTGAQMIMLGEAEVVISGGMENLSQAPLVLRGERHSHKLGRPPQEGYVIPKDMEDYFFTNLIDNTCDSFMAQTSDRLCHSVGVVREQADEFAALSHARTERSVDSGLFDNEVVTVQTPDGPVGASDEDHFVRGTTAESLSGLRPHFGPDSLVTAGNASGVVDGAAAVVLKSANRASADGDDPLARIVDWGIVGLDPAIMAFGPVPSSRRALERAGLDVDDIDRWEINEAFAGQAVACMQELGLDVDKVNVNGGAVGLGHPLAATGTRLVLTLAHELKRSGGRYGIATACIGGGQGIAVIIESI
;
A
#
# COMPACT_ATOMS: atom_id res chain seq x y z
N MET A 1 9.87 -8.52 5.23
CA MET A 1 9.25 -7.16 5.23
C MET A 1 9.42 -6.50 3.88
N GLY A 2 8.37 -5.89 3.35
CA GLY A 2 8.43 -5.00 2.20
C GLY A 2 9.07 -3.66 2.54
N HIS A 3 9.83 -3.09 1.60
CA HIS A 3 10.39 -1.74 1.68
C HIS A 3 10.61 -1.24 0.23
N ALA A 4 9.77 -0.32 -0.25
CA ALA A 4 9.73 0.02 -1.67
C ALA A 4 10.75 1.11 -1.99
N LEU A 5 10.68 2.23 -1.26
CA LEU A 5 11.61 3.34 -1.42
C LEU A 5 12.60 3.32 -0.26
N GLN A 6 13.83 2.91 -0.53
CA GLN A 6 14.87 2.82 0.51
C GLN A 6 15.36 4.21 0.93
N THR A 7 14.67 4.84 1.87
CA THR A 7 14.89 6.23 2.28
C THR A 7 15.85 6.39 3.47
N SER A 8 16.00 5.37 4.32
CA SER A 8 16.86 5.46 5.51
C SER A 8 18.35 5.18 5.20
N GLY A 9 19.26 5.79 5.98
CA GLY A 9 20.70 5.66 5.81
C GLY A 9 21.27 4.24 5.99
N GLN A 10 20.48 3.30 6.52
CA GLN A 10 20.80 1.88 6.67
C GLN A 10 19.70 0.98 6.07
N ALA A 11 18.96 1.49 5.07
CA ALA A 11 17.82 0.81 4.47
C ALA A 11 18.13 -0.58 3.90
N ILE A 12 19.38 -0.83 3.49
CA ILE A 12 19.83 -2.13 2.99
C ILE A 12 19.74 -3.25 4.04
N TYR A 13 19.75 -2.90 5.33
CA TYR A 13 19.56 -3.84 6.44
C TYR A 13 18.10 -3.90 6.92
N GLY A 14 17.17 -3.26 6.21
CA GLY A 14 15.80 -2.95 6.63
C GLY A 14 15.14 -3.96 7.57
N ALA A 15 14.67 -5.09 7.04
CA ALA A 15 13.93 -6.10 7.81
C ALA A 15 14.76 -6.67 8.96
N ARG A 16 16.08 -6.79 8.76
CA ARG A 16 17.00 -7.32 9.77
C ARG A 16 17.09 -6.40 10.99
N HIS A 17 17.29 -5.10 10.77
CA HIS A 17 17.34 -4.14 11.88
C HIS A 17 15.97 -3.98 12.55
N ALA A 18 14.88 -3.93 11.78
CA ALA A 18 13.53 -3.88 12.34
C ALA A 18 13.25 -5.06 13.27
N GLY A 19 13.55 -6.30 12.83
CA GLY A 19 13.31 -7.49 13.64
C GLY A 19 14.21 -7.60 14.86
N LEU A 20 15.50 -7.28 14.75
CA LEU A 20 16.41 -7.25 15.90
C LEU A 20 15.98 -6.22 16.95
N ASN A 21 15.57 -5.02 16.51
CA ASN A 21 15.06 -3.98 17.42
C ASN A 21 13.72 -4.37 18.08
N ALA A 22 12.92 -5.20 17.42
CA ALA A 22 11.71 -5.79 17.98
C ALA A 22 12.00 -6.97 18.94
N GLY A 23 13.26 -7.33 19.16
CA GLY A 23 13.67 -8.42 20.05
C GLY A 23 13.60 -9.81 19.42
N ILE A 24 13.44 -9.92 18.10
CA ILE A 24 13.52 -11.22 17.42
C ILE A 24 14.97 -11.75 17.54
N PRO A 25 15.18 -13.03 17.91
CA PRO A 25 16.52 -13.60 18.06
C PRO A 25 17.39 -13.44 16.81
N GLN A 26 18.69 -13.21 17.02
CA GLN A 26 19.64 -12.96 15.93
C GLN A 26 19.79 -14.17 14.99
N GLU A 27 19.48 -15.38 15.44
CA GLU A 27 19.53 -16.60 14.65
C GLU A 27 18.41 -16.66 13.59
N VAL A 28 17.34 -15.88 13.76
CA VAL A 28 16.20 -15.84 12.83
C VAL A 28 16.59 -15.04 11.57
N PRO A 29 16.50 -15.63 10.36
CA PRO A 29 16.76 -14.91 9.12
C PRO A 29 15.66 -13.88 8.85
N MET A 30 16.03 -12.74 8.26
CA MET A 30 15.11 -11.64 7.97
C MET A 30 15.38 -11.09 6.58
N LEU A 31 14.35 -11.03 5.74
CA LEU A 31 14.45 -10.61 4.34
C LEU A 31 13.70 -9.30 4.12
N THR A 32 14.38 -8.35 3.47
CA THR A 32 13.74 -7.21 2.81
C THR A 32 13.45 -7.56 1.37
N LEU A 33 12.21 -7.34 0.91
CA LEU A 33 11.81 -7.52 -0.49
C LEU A 33 11.16 -6.26 -1.05
N ASN A 34 11.17 -6.12 -2.37
CA ASN A 34 10.60 -4.98 -3.07
C ASN A 34 9.77 -5.44 -4.27
N ARG A 35 8.47 -5.16 -4.21
CA ARG A 35 7.51 -5.18 -5.33
C ARG A 35 6.70 -3.87 -5.30
N LEU A 36 7.38 -2.74 -5.13
CA LEU A 36 6.82 -1.39 -4.97
C LEU A 36 5.61 -1.38 -4.01
N CYS A 37 4.47 -0.82 -4.43
CA CYS A 37 3.22 -0.72 -3.66
C CYS A 37 2.70 -2.10 -3.17
N GLY A 38 3.05 -3.17 -3.87
CA GLY A 38 2.66 -4.54 -3.53
C GLY A 38 3.58 -5.25 -2.55
N SER A 39 4.64 -4.60 -2.05
CA SER A 39 5.67 -5.25 -1.23
C SER A 39 5.13 -5.86 0.07
N GLY A 40 4.20 -5.18 0.74
CA GLY A 40 3.57 -5.68 1.97
C GLY A 40 2.79 -6.96 1.72
N ALA A 41 1.88 -6.94 0.73
CA ALA A 41 1.13 -8.12 0.31
C ALA A 41 2.05 -9.25 -0.20
N GLN A 42 3.10 -8.91 -0.96
CA GLN A 42 4.09 -9.89 -1.40
C GLN A 42 4.81 -10.55 -0.22
N SER A 43 5.06 -9.84 0.88
CA SER A 43 5.66 -10.44 2.06
C SER A 43 4.75 -11.49 2.70
N ILE A 44 3.44 -11.24 2.73
CA ILE A 44 2.43 -12.19 3.21
C ILE A 44 2.41 -13.44 2.32
N VAL A 45 2.38 -13.25 1.00
CA VAL A 45 2.46 -14.35 0.03
C VAL A 45 3.75 -15.16 0.21
N THR A 46 4.89 -14.50 0.38
CA THR A 46 6.19 -15.16 0.58
C THR A 46 6.20 -15.96 1.89
N GLY A 47 5.66 -15.40 2.97
CA GLY A 47 5.55 -16.11 4.25
C GLY A 47 4.61 -17.32 4.18
N ALA A 48 3.49 -17.20 3.47
CA ALA A 48 2.60 -18.33 3.21
C ALA A 48 3.30 -19.42 2.40
N GLN A 49 4.06 -19.06 1.37
CA GLN A 49 4.85 -20.00 0.57
C GLN A 49 5.90 -20.75 1.41
N MET A 50 6.63 -20.04 2.28
CA MET A 50 7.60 -20.69 3.19
C MET A 50 6.93 -21.72 4.11
N ILE A 51 5.75 -21.40 4.64
CA ILE A 51 4.97 -22.33 5.46
C ILE A 51 4.50 -23.55 4.65
N MET A 52 3.99 -23.32 3.44
CA MET A 52 3.53 -24.39 2.55
C MET A 52 4.66 -25.32 2.11
N LEU A 53 5.87 -24.79 1.93
CA LEU A 53 7.07 -25.56 1.57
C LEU A 53 7.71 -26.27 2.78
N GLY A 54 7.22 -26.03 4.00
CA GLY A 54 7.79 -26.60 5.23
C GLY A 54 9.12 -25.95 5.64
N GLU A 55 9.43 -24.77 5.12
CA GLU A 55 10.66 -24.02 5.44
C GLU A 55 10.52 -23.22 6.75
N ALA A 56 9.29 -22.91 7.15
CA ALA A 56 8.98 -22.21 8.41
C ALA A 56 7.62 -22.65 8.97
N GLU A 57 7.45 -22.58 10.29
CA GLU A 57 6.14 -22.76 10.94
C GLU A 57 5.50 -21.44 11.36
N VAL A 58 6.33 -20.41 11.57
CA VAL A 58 5.95 -19.06 12.00
C VAL A 58 6.75 -18.06 11.16
N VAL A 59 6.07 -17.09 10.57
CA VAL A 59 6.69 -16.02 9.77
C VAL A 59 6.07 -14.69 10.14
N ILE A 60 6.91 -13.69 10.42
CA ILE A 60 6.45 -12.29 10.49
C ILE A 60 6.54 -11.69 9.09
N SER A 61 5.38 -11.29 8.58
CA SER A 61 5.24 -10.64 7.28
C SER A 61 4.75 -9.21 7.48
N GLY A 62 5.06 -8.31 6.56
CA GLY A 62 4.69 -6.91 6.69
C GLY A 62 5.39 -6.01 5.70
N GLY A 63 5.15 -4.71 5.82
CA GLY A 63 5.81 -3.68 5.03
C GLY A 63 6.01 -2.42 5.84
N MET A 64 7.03 -1.65 5.50
CA MET A 64 7.36 -0.40 6.15
C MET A 64 7.84 0.61 5.11
N GLU A 65 7.46 1.86 5.31
CA GLU A 65 7.85 2.97 4.45
C GLU A 65 7.97 4.24 5.30
N ASN A 66 8.99 5.04 5.01
CA ASN A 66 9.08 6.40 5.52
C ASN A 66 9.48 7.31 4.36
N LEU A 67 8.47 7.87 3.68
CA LEU A 67 8.63 8.71 2.52
C LEU A 67 9.16 10.10 2.91
N SER A 68 8.84 10.58 4.11
CA SER A 68 9.38 11.85 4.65
C SER A 68 10.91 11.86 4.74
N GLN A 69 11.54 10.69 4.90
CA GLN A 69 13.00 10.54 4.93
C GLN A 69 13.66 10.47 3.55
N ALA A 70 12.91 10.57 2.44
CA ALA A 70 13.50 10.44 1.12
C ALA A 70 14.65 11.44 0.90
N PRO A 71 15.86 10.95 0.56
CA PRO A 71 17.02 11.82 0.47
C PRO A 71 17.03 12.64 -0.82
N LEU A 72 17.77 13.74 -0.80
CA LEU A 72 18.28 14.35 -2.02
C LEU A 72 19.54 13.59 -2.47
N VAL A 73 19.62 13.24 -3.76
CA VAL A 73 20.68 12.39 -4.31
C VAL A 73 21.56 13.14 -5.31
N LEU A 74 22.87 13.10 -5.06
CA LEU A 74 23.91 13.59 -5.98
C LEU A 74 24.48 12.43 -6.79
N ARG A 75 23.95 12.22 -8.00
CA ARG A 75 24.42 11.16 -8.90
C ARG A 75 25.69 11.58 -9.65
N GLY A 76 26.67 10.68 -9.70
CA GLY A 76 27.91 10.85 -10.48
C GLY A 76 29.14 11.23 -9.62
N GLU A 77 28.95 11.65 -8.38
CA GLU A 77 30.03 12.21 -7.55
C GLU A 77 31.02 11.17 -6.99
N ARG A 78 30.69 9.87 -7.05
CA ARG A 78 31.56 8.79 -6.54
C ARG A 78 32.93 8.79 -7.21
N HIS A 79 33.04 9.27 -8.44
CA HIS A 79 34.32 9.37 -9.17
C HIS A 79 35.02 10.72 -8.99
N SER A 80 34.28 11.77 -8.63
CA SER A 80 34.79 13.12 -8.38
C SER A 80 35.55 13.20 -7.05
N HIS A 81 34.96 12.67 -5.98
CA HIS A 81 35.53 12.70 -4.63
C HIS A 81 36.13 11.34 -4.28
N LYS A 82 37.46 11.24 -4.40
CA LYS A 82 38.21 10.02 -4.06
C LYS A 82 38.41 9.93 -2.54
N LEU A 83 38.61 8.70 -2.05
CA LEU A 83 38.96 8.44 -0.65
C LEU A 83 40.17 9.32 -0.24
N GLY A 84 40.00 10.13 0.81
CA GLY A 84 41.02 11.09 1.29
C GLY A 84 41.04 12.45 0.57
N ARG A 85 40.14 12.70 -0.39
CA ARG A 85 39.96 13.99 -1.08
C ARG A 85 38.48 14.41 -1.06
N PRO A 86 37.92 14.72 0.12
CA PRO A 86 36.55 15.21 0.21
C PRO A 86 36.40 16.57 -0.50
N PRO A 87 35.18 16.96 -0.88
CA PRO A 87 34.91 18.33 -1.30
C PRO A 87 35.41 19.31 -0.23
N GLN A 88 36.06 20.39 -0.65
CA GLN A 88 36.47 21.48 0.23
C GLN A 88 35.35 22.52 0.34
N GLU A 89 35.37 23.32 1.40
CA GLU A 89 34.46 24.46 1.55
C GLU A 89 34.50 25.35 0.30
N GLY A 90 33.32 25.74 -0.21
CA GLY A 90 33.17 26.52 -1.44
C GLY A 90 33.18 25.72 -2.75
N TYR A 91 33.30 24.39 -2.69
CA TYR A 91 33.13 23.55 -3.89
C TYR A 91 31.69 23.60 -4.39
N VAL A 92 31.49 24.11 -5.61
CA VAL A 92 30.20 24.16 -6.28
C VAL A 92 30.04 22.91 -7.13
N ILE A 93 28.99 22.13 -6.88
CA ILE A 93 28.63 20.98 -7.70
C ILE A 93 27.91 21.50 -8.95
N PRO A 94 28.34 21.14 -10.18
CA PRO A 94 27.78 21.67 -11.42
C PRO A 94 26.43 21.05 -11.82
N LYS A 95 25.85 20.19 -10.97
CA LYS A 95 24.60 19.47 -11.21
C LYS A 95 23.66 19.64 -10.03
N ASP A 96 22.37 19.81 -10.33
CA ASP A 96 21.32 19.85 -9.31
C ASP A 96 21.18 18.50 -8.60
N MET A 97 20.75 18.57 -7.35
CA MET A 97 20.41 17.39 -6.57
C MET A 97 19.10 16.80 -7.09
N GLU A 98 19.04 15.48 -7.17
CA GLU A 98 17.83 14.76 -7.49
C GLU A 98 16.95 14.63 -6.25
N ASP A 99 15.68 14.99 -6.36
CA ASP A 99 14.68 14.56 -5.39
C ASP A 99 14.37 13.07 -5.63
N TYR A 100 14.88 12.22 -4.74
CA TYR A 100 14.77 10.77 -4.90
C TYR A 100 13.32 10.30 -4.81
N PHE A 101 12.47 10.99 -4.06
CA PHE A 101 11.06 10.62 -3.99
C PHE A 101 10.38 10.88 -5.34
N PHE A 102 10.46 12.11 -5.84
CA PHE A 102 9.76 12.48 -7.08
C PHE A 102 10.23 11.69 -8.30
N THR A 103 11.53 11.43 -8.40
CA THR A 103 12.08 10.66 -9.53
C THR A 103 11.68 9.18 -9.52
N ASN A 104 11.33 8.63 -8.36
CA ASN A 104 10.81 7.25 -8.25
C ASN A 104 9.27 7.17 -8.37
N LEU A 105 8.58 8.30 -8.54
CA LEU A 105 7.16 8.35 -8.92
C LEU A 105 6.94 8.51 -10.43
N ILE A 106 8.03 8.52 -11.21
CA ILE A 106 8.02 8.50 -12.67
C ILE A 106 8.53 7.13 -13.11
N ASP A 107 7.76 6.46 -13.97
CA ASP A 107 8.24 5.25 -14.63
C ASP A 107 8.84 5.62 -15.98
N ASN A 108 10.17 5.57 -16.06
CA ASN A 108 10.93 5.87 -17.28
C ASN A 108 10.72 4.83 -18.40
N THR A 109 10.03 3.72 -18.14
CA THR A 109 9.68 2.74 -19.18
C THR A 109 8.54 3.25 -20.06
N CYS A 110 7.62 4.03 -19.48
CA CYS A 110 6.48 4.63 -20.18
C CYS A 110 6.49 6.17 -20.15
N ASP A 111 7.57 6.77 -19.64
CA ASP A 111 7.77 8.21 -19.45
C ASP A 111 6.56 8.92 -18.82
N SER A 112 5.97 8.29 -17.81
CA SER A 112 4.73 8.77 -17.18
C SER A 112 4.82 8.76 -15.66
N PHE A 113 4.26 9.79 -15.03
CA PHE A 113 3.99 9.77 -13.59
C PHE A 113 2.91 8.72 -13.28
N MET A 114 2.94 8.17 -12.06
CA MET A 114 1.93 7.20 -11.62
C MET A 114 0.49 7.73 -11.80
N ALA A 115 0.25 9.01 -11.54
CA ALA A 115 -1.04 9.66 -11.75
C ALA A 115 -1.52 9.65 -13.21
N GLN A 116 -0.61 9.86 -14.17
CA GLN A 116 -0.96 9.85 -15.59
C GLN A 116 -1.36 8.45 -16.08
N THR A 117 -0.82 7.39 -15.46
CA THR A 117 -1.27 6.02 -15.74
C THR A 117 -2.69 5.77 -15.22
N SER A 118 -3.10 6.43 -14.12
CA SER A 118 -4.48 6.41 -13.63
C SER A 118 -5.41 7.15 -14.59
N ASP A 119 -5.05 8.35 -15.05
CA ASP A 119 -5.84 9.10 -16.03
C ASP A 119 -6.07 8.27 -17.29
N ARG A 120 -5.03 7.61 -17.81
CA ARG A 120 -5.12 6.72 -18.98
C ARG A 120 -6.13 5.59 -18.77
N LEU A 121 -6.11 4.94 -17.61
CA LEU A 121 -7.10 3.93 -17.27
C LEU A 121 -8.50 4.54 -17.25
N CYS A 122 -8.70 5.65 -16.52
CA CYS A 122 -9.99 6.31 -16.39
C CYS A 122 -10.59 6.66 -17.75
N HIS A 123 -9.80 7.25 -18.64
CA HIS A 123 -10.24 7.57 -20.01
C HIS A 123 -10.63 6.31 -20.81
N SER A 124 -9.94 5.19 -20.61
CA SER A 124 -10.23 3.95 -21.34
C SER A 124 -11.54 3.27 -20.92
N VAL A 125 -11.95 3.44 -19.66
CA VAL A 125 -13.20 2.87 -19.12
C VAL A 125 -14.34 3.88 -19.02
N GLY A 126 -14.08 5.16 -19.31
CA GLY A 126 -15.09 6.22 -19.28
C GLY A 126 -15.39 6.79 -17.89
N VAL A 127 -14.44 6.69 -16.95
CA VAL A 127 -14.53 7.36 -15.65
C VAL A 127 -14.32 8.86 -15.84
N VAL A 128 -15.17 9.66 -15.21
CA VAL A 128 -15.10 11.13 -15.24
C VAL A 128 -14.65 11.71 -13.90
N ARG A 129 -14.26 13.00 -13.91
CA ARG A 129 -13.73 13.69 -12.73
C ARG A 129 -14.71 13.69 -11.56
N GLU A 130 -15.99 13.88 -11.84
CA GLU A 130 -17.05 13.92 -10.84
C GLU A 130 -17.12 12.61 -10.06
N GLN A 131 -17.00 11.46 -10.73
CA GLN A 131 -17.01 10.15 -10.08
C GLN A 131 -15.78 9.93 -9.20
N ALA A 132 -14.60 10.40 -9.64
CA ALA A 132 -13.38 10.34 -8.84
C ALA A 132 -13.49 11.19 -7.58
N ASP A 133 -14.06 12.40 -7.68
CA ASP A 133 -14.26 13.30 -6.53
C ASP A 133 -15.35 12.77 -5.57
N GLU A 134 -16.44 12.20 -6.09
CA GLU A 134 -17.47 11.56 -5.26
C GLU A 134 -16.89 10.40 -4.44
N PHE A 135 -16.09 9.55 -5.07
CA PHE A 135 -15.43 8.44 -4.38
C PHE A 135 -14.38 8.93 -3.36
N ALA A 136 -13.62 9.96 -3.69
CA ALA A 136 -12.65 10.57 -2.76
C ALA A 136 -13.35 11.16 -1.53
N ALA A 137 -14.46 11.89 -1.71
CA ALA A 137 -15.26 12.40 -0.60
C ALA A 137 -15.80 11.27 0.28
N LEU A 138 -16.24 10.16 -0.33
CA LEU A 138 -16.66 8.97 0.39
C LEU A 138 -15.52 8.33 1.20
N SER A 139 -14.31 8.22 0.62
CA SER A 139 -13.13 7.68 1.32
C SER A 139 -12.75 8.53 2.53
N HIS A 140 -12.71 9.86 2.39
CA HIS A 140 -12.49 10.77 3.52
C HIS A 140 -13.59 10.64 4.59
N ALA A 141 -14.86 10.60 4.20
CA ALA A 141 -15.98 10.49 5.14
C ALA A 141 -16.01 9.14 5.88
N ARG A 142 -15.62 8.04 5.22
CA ARG A 142 -15.48 6.72 5.86
C ARG A 142 -14.29 6.70 6.82
N THR A 143 -13.16 7.29 6.43
CA THR A 143 -11.99 7.43 7.29
C THR A 143 -12.31 8.25 8.54
N GLU A 144 -12.97 9.40 8.37
CA GLU A 144 -13.44 10.25 9.47
C GLU A 144 -14.30 9.47 10.46
N ARG A 145 -15.27 8.69 9.96
CA ARG A 145 -16.12 7.84 10.79
C ARG A 145 -15.32 6.76 11.53
N SER A 146 -14.39 6.10 10.86
CA SER A 146 -13.56 5.05 11.47
C SER A 146 -12.71 5.62 12.60
N VAL A 147 -12.06 6.76 12.39
CA VAL A 147 -11.27 7.46 13.41
C VAL A 147 -12.16 7.90 14.58
N ASP A 148 -13.29 8.55 14.31
CA ASP A 148 -14.19 9.06 15.36
C ASP A 148 -14.82 7.95 16.22
N SER A 149 -15.03 6.77 15.64
CA SER A 149 -15.56 5.60 16.34
C SER A 149 -14.51 4.76 17.08
N GLY A 150 -13.21 5.07 16.93
CA GLY A 150 -12.12 4.25 17.45
C GLY A 150 -11.98 2.89 16.75
N LEU A 151 -12.43 2.77 15.50
CA LEU A 151 -12.40 1.49 14.78
C LEU A 151 -10.98 0.93 14.65
N PHE A 152 -10.03 1.82 14.37
CA PHE A 152 -8.63 1.49 14.14
C PHE A 152 -7.86 1.16 15.43
N ASP A 153 -8.45 1.31 16.62
CA ASP A 153 -7.81 0.93 17.90
C ASP A 153 -7.48 -0.57 17.95
N ASN A 154 -8.14 -1.39 17.13
CA ASN A 154 -7.89 -2.83 17.06
C ASN A 154 -6.69 -3.21 16.18
N GLU A 155 -6.22 -2.31 15.31
CA GLU A 155 -5.16 -2.59 14.32
C GLU A 155 -3.97 -1.62 14.37
N VAL A 156 -4.11 -0.46 15.02
CA VAL A 156 -3.04 0.53 15.17
C VAL A 156 -2.37 0.41 16.55
N VAL A 157 -1.05 0.30 16.54
CA VAL A 157 -0.22 0.35 17.74
C VAL A 157 0.25 1.78 17.99
N THR A 158 0.21 2.23 19.26
CA THR A 158 0.74 3.54 19.64
C THR A 158 2.26 3.59 19.48
N VAL A 159 2.76 4.60 18.75
CA VAL A 159 4.19 4.86 18.56
C VAL A 159 4.63 5.99 19.48
N GLN A 160 5.75 5.80 20.18
CA GLN A 160 6.37 6.87 20.97
C GLN A 160 7.23 7.75 20.08
N THR A 161 6.92 9.04 20.00
CA THR A 161 7.69 10.05 19.27
C THR A 161 8.35 11.04 20.24
N PRO A 162 9.32 11.86 19.79
CA PRO A 162 9.85 12.95 20.61
C PRO A 162 8.79 13.94 21.12
N ASP A 163 7.68 14.10 20.38
CA ASP A 163 6.59 15.03 20.69
C ASP A 163 5.45 14.38 21.50
N GLY A 164 5.53 13.07 21.75
CA GLY A 164 4.55 12.31 22.53
C GLY A 164 4.10 11.00 21.85
N PRO A 165 3.20 10.25 22.51
CA PRO A 165 2.56 9.09 21.91
C PRO A 165 1.65 9.52 20.74
N VAL A 166 1.71 8.78 19.63
CA VAL A 166 0.85 8.95 18.46
C VAL A 166 0.15 7.60 18.20
N GLY A 167 -1.18 7.60 18.09
CA GLY A 167 -2.02 6.42 17.92
C GLY A 167 -3.13 6.60 16.88
N ALA A 168 -4.14 5.73 16.93
CA ALA A 168 -5.21 5.67 15.93
C ALA A 168 -5.99 6.98 15.76
N SER A 169 -6.23 7.71 16.87
CA SER A 169 -6.95 8.97 16.87
C SER A 169 -6.17 10.15 16.29
N ASP A 170 -4.86 9.97 16.10
CA ASP A 170 -3.94 11.00 15.63
C ASP A 170 -3.69 10.93 14.11
N GLU A 171 -4.41 10.06 13.39
CA GLU A 171 -4.42 10.03 11.92
C GLU A 171 -4.79 11.43 11.38
N ASP A 172 -3.85 12.04 10.66
CA ASP A 172 -3.91 13.45 10.27
C ASP A 172 -4.01 13.64 8.76
N HIS A 173 -4.06 12.57 7.97
CA HIS A 173 -4.08 12.67 6.52
C HIS A 173 -5.45 13.08 5.97
N PHE A 174 -6.55 12.54 6.51
CA PHE A 174 -7.88 12.82 5.98
C PHE A 174 -8.34 14.25 6.31
N VAL A 175 -9.12 14.83 5.40
CA VAL A 175 -9.74 16.14 5.60
C VAL A 175 -11.20 15.97 6.03
N ARG A 176 -11.50 16.39 7.26
CA ARG A 176 -12.86 16.34 7.84
C ARG A 176 -13.87 17.15 7.03
N GLY A 177 -15.08 16.62 6.88
CA GLY A 177 -16.16 17.30 6.16
C GLY A 177 -15.90 17.51 4.67
N THR A 178 -15.02 16.71 4.06
CA THR A 178 -14.77 16.75 2.61
C THR A 178 -16.04 16.41 1.84
N THR A 179 -16.33 17.19 0.80
CA THR A 179 -17.47 17.01 -0.10
C THR A 179 -17.03 17.00 -1.55
N ALA A 180 -17.80 16.35 -2.43
CA ALA A 180 -17.55 16.39 -3.88
C ALA A 180 -17.49 17.84 -4.40
N GLU A 181 -18.33 18.75 -3.88
CA GLU A 181 -18.30 20.18 -4.23
C GLU A 181 -16.96 20.83 -3.85
N SER A 182 -16.46 20.61 -2.62
CA SER A 182 -15.16 21.14 -2.21
C SER A 182 -14.00 20.59 -3.05
N LEU A 183 -14.08 19.33 -3.47
CA LEU A 183 -13.06 18.68 -4.31
C LEU A 183 -13.11 19.21 -5.74
N SER A 184 -14.29 19.50 -6.28
CA SER A 184 -14.45 20.02 -7.65
C SER A 184 -13.70 21.33 -7.91
N GLY A 185 -13.48 22.13 -6.87
CA GLY A 185 -12.70 23.38 -6.93
C GLY A 185 -11.18 23.18 -7.04
N LEU A 186 -10.68 21.95 -6.85
CA LEU A 186 -9.25 21.65 -6.92
C LEU A 186 -8.77 21.54 -8.37
N ARG A 187 -7.62 22.17 -8.63
CA ARG A 187 -6.97 22.14 -9.94
C ARG A 187 -6.32 20.77 -10.18
N PRO A 188 -6.52 20.15 -11.36
CA PRO A 188 -5.74 18.99 -11.77
C PRO A 188 -4.24 19.30 -11.83
N HIS A 189 -3.42 18.33 -11.42
CA HIS A 189 -1.97 18.53 -11.34
C HIS A 189 -1.26 18.30 -12.69
N PHE A 190 -1.78 17.39 -13.53
CA PHE A 190 -1.12 16.94 -14.76
C PHE A 190 -1.73 17.53 -16.05
N GLY A 191 -2.37 18.69 -15.94
CA GLY A 191 -2.97 19.41 -17.08
C GLY A 191 -4.50 19.31 -17.11
N PRO A 192 -5.16 20.00 -18.07
CA PRO A 192 -6.61 20.20 -18.08
C PRO A 192 -7.41 18.90 -18.27
N ASP A 193 -6.84 17.89 -18.91
CA ASP A 193 -7.50 16.60 -19.17
C ASP A 193 -7.31 15.57 -18.04
N SER A 194 -6.52 15.93 -17.02
CA SER A 194 -6.26 15.08 -15.87
C SER A 194 -7.44 15.08 -14.91
N LEU A 195 -7.80 13.91 -14.40
CA LEU A 195 -8.80 13.75 -13.34
C LEU A 195 -8.13 13.88 -11.96
N VAL A 196 -6.82 13.69 -11.88
CA VAL A 196 -6.08 13.63 -10.62
C VAL A 196 -5.84 15.01 -10.03
N THR A 197 -6.25 15.19 -8.78
CA THR A 197 -5.99 16.34 -7.92
C THR A 197 -5.39 15.89 -6.59
N ALA A 198 -4.92 16.85 -5.80
CA ALA A 198 -4.45 16.57 -4.44
C ALA A 198 -5.54 15.98 -3.52
N GLY A 199 -6.82 16.22 -3.79
CA GLY A 199 -7.92 15.75 -2.94
C GLY A 199 -8.52 14.41 -3.38
N ASN A 200 -8.08 13.85 -4.52
CA ASN A 200 -8.56 12.54 -5.01
C ASN A 200 -7.42 11.57 -5.35
N ALA A 201 -6.20 11.89 -4.91
CA ALA A 201 -5.03 11.01 -4.90
C ALA A 201 -4.67 10.67 -3.47
N SER A 202 -4.05 9.51 -3.24
CA SER A 202 -3.52 9.18 -1.92
C SER A 202 -2.37 10.10 -1.51
N GLY A 203 -2.29 10.42 -0.23
CA GLY A 203 -1.17 11.16 0.35
C GLY A 203 0.16 10.43 0.35
N VAL A 204 1.21 11.24 0.38
CA VAL A 204 2.57 10.83 0.75
C VAL A 204 2.63 10.77 2.26
N VAL A 205 2.62 9.56 2.81
CA VAL A 205 2.60 9.33 4.27
C VAL A 205 3.63 8.28 4.67
N ASP A 206 3.93 8.25 5.96
CA ASP A 206 4.83 7.28 6.58
C ASP A 206 4.02 6.21 7.31
N GLY A 207 4.50 4.97 7.32
CA GLY A 207 3.79 3.91 8.03
C GLY A 207 4.44 2.55 7.94
N ALA A 208 4.05 1.68 8.87
CA ALA A 208 4.42 0.28 8.87
C ALA A 208 3.24 -0.58 9.32
N ALA A 209 3.12 -1.78 8.77
CA ALA A 209 2.17 -2.78 9.19
C ALA A 209 2.83 -4.16 9.16
N ALA A 210 2.45 -5.02 10.10
CA ALA A 210 2.97 -6.37 10.23
C ALA A 210 1.88 -7.34 10.68
N VAL A 211 2.02 -8.60 10.26
CA VAL A 211 1.15 -9.73 10.62
C VAL A 211 2.01 -10.93 10.98
N VAL A 212 1.50 -11.76 11.89
CA VAL A 212 2.09 -13.05 12.22
C VAL A 212 1.36 -14.13 11.43
N LEU A 213 2.10 -14.87 10.61
CA LEU A 213 1.60 -16.02 9.88
C LEU A 213 2.06 -17.30 10.58
N LYS A 214 1.16 -18.26 10.72
CA LYS A 214 1.46 -19.59 11.26
C LYS A 214 0.78 -20.66 10.41
N SER A 215 1.35 -21.86 10.39
CA SER A 215 0.60 -23.03 9.93
C SER A 215 -0.60 -23.27 10.85
N ALA A 216 -1.70 -23.83 10.34
CA ALA A 216 -2.89 -24.11 11.16
C ALA A 216 -2.59 -25.03 12.36
N ASN A 217 -1.74 -26.04 12.14
CA ASN A 217 -1.29 -26.94 13.21
C ASN A 217 -0.49 -26.19 14.27
N ARG A 218 0.39 -25.27 13.86
CA ARG A 218 1.20 -24.48 14.79
C ARG A 218 0.35 -23.50 15.58
N ALA A 219 -0.56 -22.79 14.92
CA ALA A 219 -1.50 -21.87 15.57
C ALA A 219 -2.36 -22.60 16.62
N SER A 220 -2.88 -23.78 16.27
CA SER A 220 -3.64 -24.61 17.20
C SER A 220 -2.79 -25.13 18.38
N ALA A 221 -1.55 -25.54 18.14
CA ALA A 221 -0.65 -26.01 19.19
C ALA A 221 -0.22 -24.91 20.15
N ASP A 222 -0.04 -23.68 19.66
CA ASP A 222 0.30 -22.50 20.46
C ASP A 222 -0.95 -21.92 21.19
N GLY A 223 -2.16 -22.34 20.81
CA GLY A 223 -3.42 -21.86 21.41
C GLY A 223 -3.88 -20.49 20.90
N ASP A 224 -3.48 -20.12 19.68
CA ASP A 224 -3.87 -18.84 19.07
C ASP A 224 -5.34 -18.82 18.63
N ASP A 225 -5.94 -17.63 18.60
CA ASP A 225 -7.22 -17.34 17.93
C ASP A 225 -6.94 -16.60 16.61
N PRO A 226 -6.83 -17.30 15.46
CA PRO A 226 -6.45 -16.67 14.20
C PRO A 226 -7.54 -15.71 13.69
N LEU A 227 -7.15 -14.54 13.19
CA LEU A 227 -8.10 -13.57 12.63
C LEU A 227 -8.68 -14.02 11.28
N ALA A 228 -7.85 -14.64 10.45
CA ALA A 228 -8.21 -15.07 9.11
C ALA A 228 -7.26 -16.17 8.59
N ARG A 229 -7.73 -16.90 7.58
CA ARG A 229 -6.97 -17.86 6.78
C ARG A 229 -6.63 -17.24 5.43
N ILE A 230 -5.40 -17.40 4.95
CA ILE A 230 -5.05 -17.08 3.56
C ILE A 230 -5.60 -18.20 2.65
N VAL A 231 -6.41 -17.83 1.67
CA VAL A 231 -7.06 -18.77 0.75
C VAL A 231 -6.19 -19.00 -0.49
N ASP A 232 -5.94 -17.94 -1.24
CA ASP A 232 -5.06 -17.92 -2.40
C ASP A 232 -4.65 -16.47 -2.73
N TRP A 233 -3.87 -16.27 -3.78
CA TRP A 233 -3.41 -14.97 -4.25
C TRP A 233 -3.21 -14.97 -5.77
N GLY A 234 -3.22 -13.76 -6.33
CA GLY A 234 -2.95 -13.52 -7.74
C GLY A 234 -1.88 -12.46 -7.90
N ILE A 235 -0.88 -12.72 -8.74
CA ILE A 235 0.16 -11.76 -9.12
C ILE A 235 0.26 -11.76 -10.64
N VAL A 236 0.26 -10.57 -11.25
CA VAL A 236 0.27 -10.38 -12.70
C VAL A 236 1.21 -9.25 -13.10
N GLY A 237 1.73 -9.33 -14.32
CA GLY A 237 2.41 -8.23 -15.02
C GLY A 237 1.53 -7.66 -16.12
N LEU A 238 1.72 -6.38 -16.42
CA LEU A 238 0.98 -5.57 -17.39
C LEU A 238 1.96 -4.64 -18.11
N ASP A 239 1.48 -3.98 -19.16
CA ASP A 239 2.17 -2.80 -19.68
C ASP A 239 2.28 -1.73 -18.56
N PRO A 240 3.48 -1.19 -18.29
CA PRO A 240 3.68 -0.16 -17.27
C PRO A 240 2.77 1.07 -17.43
N ALA A 241 2.38 1.43 -18.66
CA ALA A 241 1.50 2.56 -18.94
C ALA A 241 0.06 2.38 -18.42
N ILE A 242 -0.34 1.14 -18.08
CA ILE A 242 -1.66 0.80 -17.52
C ILE A 242 -1.54 0.12 -16.15
N MET A 243 -0.46 0.38 -15.41
CA MET A 243 -0.21 -0.24 -14.11
C MET A 243 -1.40 -0.09 -13.13
N ALA A 244 -2.13 1.02 -13.23
CA ALA A 244 -3.33 1.32 -12.46
C ALA A 244 -4.41 0.22 -12.57
N PHE A 245 -4.44 -0.53 -13.68
CA PHE A 245 -5.38 -1.62 -13.91
C PHE A 245 -5.03 -2.91 -13.16
N GLY A 246 -3.82 -3.02 -12.60
CA GLY A 246 -3.28 -4.17 -11.87
C GLY A 246 -4.27 -4.94 -10.97
N PRO A 247 -5.11 -4.26 -10.16
CA PRO A 247 -6.07 -4.90 -9.26
C PRO A 247 -7.08 -5.83 -9.95
N VAL A 248 -7.48 -5.53 -11.18
CA VAL A 248 -8.50 -6.31 -11.90
C VAL A 248 -7.98 -7.70 -12.29
N PRO A 249 -6.90 -7.83 -13.09
CA PRO A 249 -6.36 -9.13 -13.46
C PRO A 249 -5.72 -9.88 -12.28
N SER A 250 -5.16 -9.19 -11.26
CA SER A 250 -4.65 -9.87 -10.07
C SER A 250 -5.78 -10.53 -9.28
N SER A 251 -6.91 -9.83 -9.09
CA SER A 251 -8.08 -10.36 -8.37
C SER A 251 -8.74 -11.49 -9.12
N ARG A 252 -8.94 -11.34 -10.45
CA ARG A 252 -9.48 -12.43 -11.30
C ARG A 252 -8.61 -13.69 -11.22
N ARG A 253 -7.28 -13.54 -11.23
CA ARG A 253 -6.35 -14.67 -11.08
C ARG A 253 -6.43 -15.31 -9.69
N ALA A 254 -6.58 -14.51 -8.64
CA ALA A 254 -6.72 -15.03 -7.28
C ALA A 254 -8.03 -15.82 -7.11
N LEU A 255 -9.13 -15.28 -7.64
CA LEU A 255 -10.46 -15.89 -7.65
C LEU A 255 -10.45 -17.23 -8.40
N GLU A 256 -9.90 -17.26 -9.61
CA GLU A 256 -9.76 -18.47 -10.42
C GLU A 256 -9.02 -19.59 -9.65
N ARG A 257 -7.93 -19.24 -8.96
CA ARG A 257 -7.11 -20.19 -8.19
C ARG A 257 -7.83 -20.69 -6.94
N ALA A 258 -8.60 -19.83 -6.29
CA ALA A 258 -9.42 -20.18 -5.13
C ALA A 258 -10.69 -20.95 -5.51
N GLY A 259 -11.08 -20.97 -6.79
CA GLY A 259 -12.37 -21.53 -7.22
C GLY A 259 -13.56 -20.72 -6.70
N LEU A 260 -13.40 -19.39 -6.61
CA LEU A 260 -14.40 -18.44 -6.14
C LEU A 260 -14.79 -17.49 -7.27
N ASP A 261 -16.00 -16.95 -7.20
CA ASP A 261 -16.48 -15.87 -8.05
C ASP A 261 -16.47 -14.53 -7.32
N VAL A 262 -16.61 -13.42 -8.07
CA VAL A 262 -16.68 -12.06 -7.49
C VAL A 262 -17.82 -11.94 -6.47
N ASP A 263 -18.94 -12.62 -6.72
CA ASP A 263 -20.13 -12.57 -5.87
C ASP A 263 -19.95 -13.28 -4.52
N ASP A 264 -18.97 -14.20 -4.41
CA ASP A 264 -18.63 -14.87 -3.14
C ASP A 264 -17.89 -13.94 -2.16
N ILE A 265 -17.43 -12.77 -2.63
CA ILE A 265 -16.62 -11.84 -1.84
C ILE A 265 -17.52 -10.84 -1.10
N ASP A 266 -17.41 -10.84 0.22
CA ASP A 266 -18.17 -9.99 1.13
C ASP A 266 -17.56 -8.59 1.26
N ARG A 267 -16.22 -8.50 1.23
CA ARG A 267 -15.46 -7.25 1.41
C ARG A 267 -14.26 -7.16 0.48
N TRP A 268 -14.02 -5.95 0.00
CA TRP A 268 -12.91 -5.62 -0.88
C TRP A 268 -12.09 -4.49 -0.28
N GLU A 269 -10.79 -4.69 -0.14
CA GLU A 269 -9.82 -3.64 0.12
C GLU A 269 -9.03 -3.40 -1.18
N ILE A 270 -9.43 -2.39 -1.96
CA ILE A 270 -8.72 -1.97 -3.18
C ILE A 270 -7.87 -0.76 -2.84
N ASN A 271 -6.55 -0.84 -3.02
CA ASN A 271 -5.70 0.32 -2.78
C ASN A 271 -6.16 1.51 -3.63
N GLU A 272 -6.36 2.65 -2.98
CA GLU A 272 -6.79 3.89 -3.61
C GLU A 272 -5.59 4.77 -3.92
N ALA A 273 -4.65 4.30 -4.74
CA ALA A 273 -3.53 5.15 -5.17
C ALA A 273 -4.06 6.44 -5.81
N PHE A 274 -5.15 6.29 -6.59
CA PHE A 274 -5.96 7.38 -7.11
C PHE A 274 -7.43 6.97 -7.08
N ALA A 275 -8.32 7.88 -6.72
CA ALA A 275 -9.76 7.60 -6.63
C ALA A 275 -10.33 7.13 -7.98
N GLY A 276 -9.94 7.78 -9.09
CA GLY A 276 -10.37 7.39 -10.43
C GLY A 276 -9.95 5.96 -10.80
N GLN A 277 -8.74 5.54 -10.41
CA GLN A 277 -8.28 4.16 -10.60
C GLN A 277 -9.13 3.16 -9.80
N ALA A 278 -9.45 3.47 -8.53
CA ALA A 278 -10.31 2.61 -7.72
C ALA A 278 -11.71 2.48 -8.36
N VAL A 279 -12.30 3.59 -8.80
CA VAL A 279 -13.59 3.61 -9.52
C VAL A 279 -13.54 2.76 -10.79
N ALA A 280 -12.50 2.93 -11.61
CA ALA A 280 -12.32 2.14 -12.82
C ALA A 280 -12.22 0.64 -12.52
N CYS A 281 -11.46 0.25 -11.49
CA CYS A 281 -11.33 -1.16 -11.10
C CYS A 281 -12.64 -1.74 -10.58
N MET A 282 -13.43 -0.97 -9.82
CA MET A 282 -14.76 -1.39 -9.36
C MET A 282 -15.71 -1.63 -10.54
N GLN A 283 -15.74 -0.73 -11.53
CA GLN A 283 -16.58 -0.90 -12.73
C GLN A 283 -16.21 -2.17 -13.51
N GLU A 284 -14.91 -2.40 -13.73
CA GLU A 284 -14.41 -3.56 -14.48
C GLU A 284 -14.60 -4.90 -13.76
N LEU A 285 -14.65 -4.88 -12.42
CA LEU A 285 -14.95 -6.06 -11.60
C LEU A 285 -16.46 -6.21 -11.30
N GLY A 286 -17.29 -5.21 -11.64
CA GLY A 286 -18.72 -5.23 -11.33
C GLY A 286 -19.05 -5.11 -9.84
N LEU A 287 -18.24 -4.34 -9.09
CA LEU A 287 -18.34 -4.26 -7.63
C LEU A 287 -19.35 -3.21 -7.18
N ASP A 288 -20.05 -3.54 -6.10
CA ASP A 288 -20.81 -2.57 -5.31
C ASP A 288 -19.85 -1.78 -4.39
N VAL A 289 -19.94 -0.45 -4.45
CA VAL A 289 -19.14 0.46 -3.63
C VAL A 289 -19.35 0.25 -2.13
N ASP A 290 -20.50 -0.31 -1.72
CA ASP A 290 -20.79 -0.63 -0.32
C ASP A 290 -20.02 -1.84 0.21
N LYS A 291 -19.36 -2.61 -0.66
CA LYS A 291 -18.43 -3.68 -0.28
C LYS A 291 -16.96 -3.28 -0.28
N VAL A 292 -16.61 -2.14 -0.88
CA VAL A 292 -15.22 -1.73 -1.14
C VAL A 292 -14.80 -0.66 -0.14
N ASN A 293 -13.65 -0.85 0.53
CA ASN A 293 -13.01 0.12 1.43
C ASN A 293 -14.00 0.77 2.42
N VAL A 294 -14.78 -0.08 3.11
CA VAL A 294 -15.93 0.37 3.92
C VAL A 294 -15.52 1.21 5.13
N ASN A 295 -14.26 1.10 5.55
CA ASN A 295 -13.68 1.85 6.67
C ASN A 295 -12.79 3.02 6.22
N GLY A 296 -12.78 3.35 4.91
CA GLY A 296 -11.86 4.30 4.30
C GLY A 296 -10.70 3.60 3.61
N GLY A 297 -10.03 4.30 2.70
CA GLY A 297 -8.89 3.78 1.96
C GLY A 297 -7.76 4.80 1.82
N ALA A 298 -6.82 4.54 0.92
CA ALA A 298 -5.59 5.33 0.82
C ALA A 298 -5.79 6.81 0.40
N VAL A 299 -6.94 7.20 -0.16
CA VAL A 299 -7.26 8.63 -0.35
C VAL A 299 -7.51 9.32 0.99
N GLY A 300 -8.14 8.64 1.95
CA GLY A 300 -8.33 9.14 3.30
C GLY A 300 -7.14 8.88 4.25
N LEU A 301 -6.48 7.74 4.13
CA LEU A 301 -5.44 7.25 5.05
C LEU A 301 -3.99 7.42 4.53
N GLY A 302 -3.83 7.77 3.26
CA GLY A 302 -2.53 7.86 2.61
C GLY A 302 -1.97 6.51 2.14
N HIS A 303 -0.88 6.58 1.37
CA HIS A 303 -0.25 5.41 0.75
C HIS A 303 1.24 5.27 1.12
N PRO A 304 1.56 4.67 2.29
CA PRO A 304 2.93 4.30 2.63
C PRO A 304 3.33 3.06 1.81
N LEU A 305 3.82 3.29 0.58
CA LEU A 305 4.04 2.34 -0.52
C LEU A 305 4.11 0.86 -0.09
N ALA A 306 5.19 0.42 0.55
CA ALA A 306 5.36 -0.99 0.91
C ALA A 306 4.46 -1.47 2.06
N ALA A 307 4.06 -0.60 2.99
CA ALA A 307 3.20 -0.97 4.13
C ALA A 307 1.75 -1.17 3.71
N THR A 308 1.28 -0.46 2.68
CA THR A 308 -0.12 -0.49 2.24
C THR A 308 -0.65 -1.89 1.95
N GLY A 309 0.10 -2.74 1.24
CA GLY A 309 -0.34 -4.10 0.96
C GLY A 309 -0.62 -4.92 2.22
N THR A 310 0.13 -4.70 3.30
CA THR A 310 -0.11 -5.34 4.59
C THR A 310 -1.29 -4.70 5.31
N ARG A 311 -1.39 -3.36 5.31
CA ARG A 311 -2.51 -2.63 5.90
C ARG A 311 -3.83 -3.12 5.32
N LEU A 312 -3.96 -3.20 3.99
CA LEU A 312 -5.17 -3.69 3.31
C LEU A 312 -5.58 -5.08 3.84
N VAL A 313 -4.65 -6.03 3.94
CA VAL A 313 -4.96 -7.38 4.43
C VAL A 313 -5.36 -7.37 5.92
N LEU A 314 -4.68 -6.59 6.74
CA LEU A 314 -4.97 -6.48 8.17
C LEU A 314 -6.35 -5.85 8.41
N THR A 315 -6.62 -4.67 7.81
CA THR A 315 -7.91 -4.00 7.88
C THR A 315 -9.04 -4.90 7.39
N LEU A 316 -8.82 -5.64 6.29
CA LEU A 316 -9.79 -6.59 5.75
C LEU A 316 -10.08 -7.73 6.73
N ALA A 317 -9.07 -8.29 7.39
CA ALA A 317 -9.24 -9.38 8.35
C ALA A 317 -10.08 -8.92 9.56
N HIS A 318 -9.81 -7.73 10.09
CA HIS A 318 -10.62 -7.13 11.15
C HIS A 318 -12.05 -6.85 10.69
N GLU A 319 -12.23 -6.32 9.48
CA GLU A 319 -13.55 -5.99 8.95
C GLU A 319 -14.41 -7.23 8.68
N LEU A 320 -13.85 -8.31 8.15
CA LEU A 320 -14.59 -9.56 7.97
C LEU A 320 -15.07 -10.10 9.31
N LYS A 321 -14.19 -10.16 10.32
CA LYS A 321 -14.55 -10.60 11.69
C LYS A 321 -15.64 -9.71 12.29
N ARG A 322 -15.54 -8.39 12.13
CA ARG A 322 -16.50 -7.40 12.65
C ARG A 322 -17.86 -7.48 11.96
N SER A 323 -17.88 -7.67 10.65
CA SER A 323 -19.10 -7.71 9.84
C SER A 323 -19.76 -9.08 9.76
N GLY A 324 -19.08 -10.14 10.23
CA GLY A 324 -19.51 -11.52 10.04
C GLY A 324 -19.39 -12.00 8.59
N GLY A 325 -18.59 -11.30 7.77
CA GLY A 325 -18.29 -11.70 6.39
C GLY A 325 -17.32 -12.88 6.37
N ARG A 326 -17.38 -13.67 5.31
CA ARG A 326 -16.57 -14.86 5.13
C ARG A 326 -15.34 -14.57 4.28
N TYR A 327 -15.51 -14.20 3.01
CA TYR A 327 -14.40 -14.01 2.08
C TYR A 327 -14.14 -12.53 1.80
N GLY A 328 -12.86 -12.18 1.72
CA GLY A 328 -12.43 -10.84 1.32
C GLY A 328 -11.24 -10.86 0.39
N ILE A 329 -11.09 -9.79 -0.40
CA ILE A 329 -9.93 -9.58 -1.27
C ILE A 329 -9.24 -8.25 -0.95
N ALA A 330 -7.94 -8.32 -0.67
CA ALA A 330 -7.05 -7.16 -0.61
C ALA A 330 -6.22 -7.08 -1.88
N THR A 331 -6.26 -5.96 -2.61
CA THR A 331 -5.62 -5.84 -3.94
C THR A 331 -5.02 -4.46 -4.19
N ALA A 332 -3.92 -4.41 -4.95
CA ALA A 332 -3.21 -3.17 -5.24
C ALA A 332 -2.61 -3.16 -6.65
N CYS A 333 -2.65 -1.98 -7.28
CA CYS A 333 -1.83 -1.66 -8.43
C CYS A 333 -0.37 -1.47 -7.99
N ILE A 334 0.56 -1.68 -8.91
CA ILE A 334 1.99 -1.62 -8.62
C ILE A 334 2.69 -0.93 -9.80
N GLY A 335 3.41 0.15 -9.52
CA GLY A 335 4.25 0.84 -10.51
C GLY A 335 5.20 -0.11 -11.24
N GLY A 336 5.55 0.20 -12.49
CA GLY A 336 6.24 -0.76 -13.36
C GLY A 336 5.32 -1.80 -14.02
N GLY A 337 3.99 -1.66 -13.90
CA GLY A 337 3.03 -2.51 -14.62
C GLY A 337 2.78 -3.85 -13.94
N GLN A 338 2.33 -3.86 -12.69
CA GLN A 338 1.99 -5.10 -11.99
C GLN A 338 0.71 -4.96 -11.15
N GLY A 339 0.17 -6.10 -10.71
CA GLY A 339 -0.92 -6.16 -9.74
C GLY A 339 -0.75 -7.34 -8.80
N ILE A 340 -1.22 -7.18 -7.56
CA ILE A 340 -1.28 -8.25 -6.56
C ILE A 340 -2.64 -8.27 -5.88
N ALA A 341 -3.17 -9.46 -5.59
CA ALA A 341 -4.38 -9.67 -4.81
C ALA A 341 -4.17 -10.85 -3.85
N VAL A 342 -4.70 -10.74 -2.63
CA VAL A 342 -4.70 -11.79 -1.61
C VAL A 342 -6.14 -12.03 -1.15
N ILE A 343 -6.58 -13.28 -1.22
CA ILE A 343 -7.89 -13.69 -0.71
C ILE A 343 -7.71 -14.23 0.70
N ILE A 344 -8.53 -13.74 1.62
CA ILE A 344 -8.60 -14.25 3.00
C ILE A 344 -10.01 -14.70 3.35
N GLU A 345 -10.10 -15.65 4.28
CA GLU A 345 -11.34 -16.15 4.86
C GLU A 345 -11.33 -15.90 6.37
N SER A 346 -12.38 -15.30 6.92
CA SER A 346 -12.54 -15.18 8.38
C SER A 346 -12.78 -16.55 9.02
N ILE A 347 -12.16 -16.80 10.19
CA ILE A 347 -12.25 -18.07 10.95
C ILE A 347 -13.08 -17.85 12.21
#